data_AF-A0A9P0JN44-F1
#
_entry.id   AF-A0A9P0JN44-F1
#
_cell.length_a   1.000
_cell.length_b   1.000
_cell.length_c   1.000
_cell.angle_alpha   90.00
_cell.angle_beta   90.00
_cell.angle_gamma   90.00
#
_symmetry.space_group_name_H-M   'P 1'
#
loop_
_entity.id
_entity.type
_entity.pdbx_description
1 polymer ?
#
loop_
_entity_poly.entity_id
_entity_poly.type
_entity_poly.pdbx_seq_one_letter_code
_entity_poly.pdbx_strand_id
1 'polypeptide(L)'
;MSESRANLEPGEKPWYVGWSNCNENSGKVLQQYYSKPYFLGNNSEDIALSWIFMGGPGFGAQMHVDNVHYPSWQAQLKGKKLWRLAPPPECYLSCHKMEVIVEPGEISKSHSMV
;
A
#
# COMPACT_ATOMS: atom_id res chain seq x y z
N MET A 1 12.70 -18.83 2.39
CA MET A 1 11.87 -18.63 3.60
C MET A 1 11.38 -20.00 4.04
N SER A 2 11.47 -20.34 5.33
CA SER A 2 10.89 -21.60 5.84
C SER A 2 9.37 -21.52 5.88
N GLU A 3 8.70 -22.68 5.88
CA GLU A 3 7.24 -22.78 5.98
C GLU A 3 6.73 -22.21 7.31
N SER A 4 7.36 -22.56 8.44
CA SER A 4 7.05 -22.01 9.77
C SER A 4 7.02 -20.48 9.77
N ARG A 5 8.05 -19.86 9.17
CA ARG A 5 8.15 -18.40 9.06
C ARG A 5 7.12 -17.84 8.09
N ALA A 6 6.87 -18.50 6.96
CA ALA A 6 5.84 -18.09 6.00
C ALA A 6 4.46 -18.04 6.68
N ASN A 7 4.17 -19.00 7.55
CA ASN A 7 2.92 -19.10 8.30
C ASN A 7 2.88 -18.22 9.56
N LEU A 8 3.94 -17.44 9.85
CA LEU A 8 4.06 -16.56 11.01
C LEU A 8 3.87 -17.31 12.34
N GLU A 9 4.43 -18.52 12.44
CA GLU A 9 4.35 -19.31 13.67
C GLU A 9 5.02 -18.61 14.86
N PRO A 10 4.54 -18.82 16.10
CA PRO A 10 5.12 -18.20 17.29
C PRO A 10 6.63 -18.45 17.42
N GLY A 11 7.41 -17.38 17.64
CA GLY A 11 8.87 -17.44 17.77
C GLY A 11 9.63 -17.18 16.46
N GLU A 12 8.95 -17.17 15.32
CA GLU A 12 9.56 -16.81 14.04
C GLU A 12 9.72 -15.31 13.85
N LYS A 13 10.71 -14.91 13.03
CA LYS A 13 10.93 -13.50 12.69
C LYS A 13 9.85 -13.02 11.72
N PRO A 14 9.28 -11.82 11.92
CA PRO A 14 8.28 -11.28 11.00
C PRO A 14 8.85 -11.09 9.59
N TRP A 15 7.96 -11.00 8.61
CA TRP A 15 8.27 -10.69 7.22
C TRP A 15 7.25 -9.72 6.66
N TYR A 16 7.69 -8.95 5.68
CA TYR A 16 6.88 -8.05 4.88
C TYR A 16 7.39 -8.11 3.45
N VAL A 17 6.48 -8.29 2.50
CA VAL A 17 6.79 -8.35 1.07
C VAL A 17 5.86 -7.41 0.31
N GLY A 18 6.42 -6.73 -0.68
CA GLY A 18 5.67 -6.07 -1.75
C GLY A 18 5.99 -6.79 -3.05
N TRP A 19 4.96 -7.17 -3.79
CA TRP A 19 5.10 -7.81 -5.08
C TRP A 19 4.36 -7.00 -6.13
N SER A 20 5.08 -6.51 -7.15
CA SER A 20 4.50 -5.88 -8.32
C SER A 20 4.32 -6.90 -9.42
N ASN A 21 3.21 -6.82 -10.13
CA ASN A 21 2.99 -7.66 -11.27
C ASN A 21 3.52 -7.02 -12.58
N CYS A 22 4.59 -7.57 -13.13
CA CYS A 22 5.13 -7.16 -14.43
C CYS A 22 4.53 -7.97 -15.61
N ASN A 23 3.62 -8.91 -15.35
CA ASN A 23 3.03 -9.79 -16.35
C ASN A 23 1.56 -9.40 -16.64
N GLU A 24 1.26 -9.00 -17.88
CA GLU A 24 -0.09 -8.53 -18.26
C GLU A 24 -1.20 -9.55 -17.99
N ASN A 25 -0.97 -10.84 -18.25
CA ASN A 25 -1.98 -11.88 -18.05
C ASN A 25 -2.35 -12.02 -16.57
N SER A 26 -1.35 -12.03 -15.69
CA SER A 26 -1.57 -12.04 -14.24
C SER A 26 -2.32 -10.78 -13.77
N GLY A 27 -2.11 -9.66 -14.46
CA GLY A 27 -2.74 -8.37 -14.11
C GLY A 27 -4.22 -8.36 -14.46
N LYS A 28 -4.56 -8.91 -15.64
CA LYS A 28 -5.94 -9.13 -16.06
C LYS A 28 -6.69 -10.07 -15.11
N VAL A 29 -6.03 -11.11 -14.59
CA VAL A 29 -6.64 -12.00 -13.58
C VAL A 29 -6.90 -11.24 -12.28
N LEU A 30 -5.95 -10.45 -11.78
CA LEU A 30 -6.13 -9.67 -10.55
C LEU A 30 -7.27 -8.67 -10.65
N GLN A 31 -7.44 -8.00 -11.80
CA GLN A 31 -8.55 -7.07 -12.04
C GLN A 31 -9.94 -7.72 -12.02
N GLN A 32 -10.05 -9.05 -12.10
CA GLN A 32 -11.35 -9.71 -11.96
C GLN A 32 -11.85 -9.66 -10.51
N TYR A 33 -10.97 -9.42 -9.54
CA TYR A 33 -11.29 -9.49 -8.11
C TYR A 33 -11.57 -8.13 -7.47
N TYR A 34 -11.33 -7.03 -8.18
CA TYR A 34 -11.60 -5.69 -7.69
C TYR A 34 -11.95 -4.74 -8.84
N SER A 35 -12.65 -3.66 -8.51
CA SER A 35 -12.85 -2.53 -9.42
C SER A 35 -12.21 -1.28 -8.84
N LYS A 36 -11.74 -0.39 -9.71
CA LYS A 36 -11.29 0.93 -9.29
C LYS A 36 -12.42 1.64 -8.53
N PRO A 37 -12.17 2.14 -7.31
CA PRO A 37 -13.18 2.87 -6.54
C PRO A 37 -13.74 4.07 -7.32
N TYR A 38 -15.07 4.28 -7.25
CA TYR A 38 -15.78 5.27 -8.07
C TYR A 38 -15.33 6.72 -7.86
N PHE A 39 -14.78 7.03 -6.68
CA PHE A 39 -14.29 8.37 -6.32
C PHE A 39 -12.86 8.64 -6.80
N LEU A 40 -12.19 7.67 -7.42
CA LEU A 40 -10.86 7.84 -8.00
C LEU A 40 -10.97 8.28 -9.46
N GLY A 41 -10.14 9.27 -9.84
CA GLY A 41 -10.09 9.79 -11.21
C GLY A 41 -9.65 8.73 -12.22
N ASN A 42 -9.82 9.00 -13.51
CA ASN A 42 -9.40 8.08 -14.57
C ASN A 42 -7.89 7.83 -14.56
N ASN A 43 -7.12 8.82 -14.11
CA ASN A 43 -5.66 8.76 -14.01
C ASN A 43 -5.21 8.36 -12.60
N SER A 44 -5.86 7.38 -11.98
CA SER A 44 -5.51 6.90 -10.62
C SER A 44 -5.13 5.43 -10.60
N GLU A 45 -4.95 4.82 -11.77
CA GLU A 45 -4.58 3.42 -11.91
C GLU A 45 -3.78 3.23 -13.19
N ASP A 46 -2.68 2.48 -13.07
CA ASP A 46 -1.93 1.93 -14.19
C ASP A 46 -1.81 0.42 -13.95
N ILE A 47 -2.25 -0.36 -14.94
CA ILE A 47 -2.31 -1.82 -14.88
C ILE A 47 -0.91 -2.41 -14.64
N ALA A 48 0.13 -1.78 -15.18
CA ALA A 48 1.51 -2.21 -15.03
C ALA A 48 2.08 -1.98 -13.61
N LEU A 49 1.36 -1.22 -12.77
CA LEU A 49 1.83 -0.76 -11.45
C LEU A 49 1.01 -1.32 -10.28
N SER A 50 0.26 -2.42 -10.48
CA SER A 50 -0.45 -3.08 -9.37
C SER A 50 0.53 -3.78 -8.41
N TRP A 51 0.47 -3.42 -7.13
CA TRP A 51 1.26 -4.01 -6.05
C TRP A 51 0.39 -4.80 -5.07
N ILE A 52 0.89 -5.95 -4.61
CA ILE A 52 0.33 -6.70 -3.49
C ILE A 52 1.31 -6.62 -2.32
N PHE A 53 0.85 -6.10 -1.19
CA PHE A 53 1.62 -6.04 0.05
C PHE A 53 1.08 -7.06 1.07
N MET A 54 1.97 -7.88 1.63
CA MET A 54 1.62 -8.89 2.62
C MET A 54 2.70 -8.97 3.69
N GLY A 55 2.31 -9.32 4.91
CA GLY A 55 3.24 -9.49 6.01
C GLY A 55 2.57 -9.82 7.32
N GLY A 56 3.40 -10.15 8.31
CA GLY A 56 2.96 -10.33 9.69
C GLY A 56 2.97 -9.05 10.51
N PRO A 57 2.57 -9.13 11.79
CA PRO A 57 2.69 -8.01 12.72
C PRO A 57 4.12 -7.47 12.77
N GLY A 58 4.25 -6.14 12.75
CA GLY A 58 5.55 -5.47 12.83
C GLY A 58 5.69 -4.35 11.81
N PHE A 59 6.93 -4.15 11.35
CA PHE A 59 7.26 -3.08 10.42
C PHE A 59 6.79 -3.41 9.00
N GLY A 60 6.15 -2.43 8.36
CA GLY A 60 5.86 -2.44 6.93
C GLY A 60 6.89 -1.64 6.14
N ALA A 61 6.42 -0.85 5.17
CA ALA A 61 7.28 0.06 4.41
C ALA A 61 7.82 1.20 5.28
N GLN A 62 9.06 1.61 5.03
CA GLN A 62 9.69 2.78 5.65
C GLN A 62 9.07 4.08 5.09
N MET A 63 9.32 5.23 5.75
CA MET A 63 8.87 6.53 5.25
C MET A 63 9.55 6.85 3.90
N HIS A 64 8.75 7.13 2.86
CA HIS A 64 9.23 7.50 1.53
C HIS A 64 8.19 8.35 0.80
N VAL A 65 8.61 8.95 -0.32
CA VAL A 65 7.72 9.57 -1.31
C VAL A 65 7.67 8.66 -2.51
N ASP A 66 6.47 8.29 -2.96
CA ASP A 66 6.29 7.47 -4.15
C ASP A 66 6.75 8.23 -5.40
N ASN A 67 7.65 7.63 -6.18
CA ASN A 67 8.05 8.18 -7.48
C ASN A 67 7.13 7.64 -8.58
N VAL A 68 5.90 8.13 -8.61
CA VAL A 68 4.84 7.71 -9.54
C VAL A 68 4.23 8.93 -10.23
N HIS A 69 3.82 8.77 -11.48
CA HIS A 69 3.19 9.85 -12.25
C HIS A 69 1.79 10.21 -11.74
N TYR A 70 1.09 9.24 -11.14
CA TYR A 70 -0.29 9.39 -10.71
C TYR A 70 -0.45 9.10 -9.22
N PRO A 71 -1.43 9.72 -8.55
CA PRO A 71 -1.71 9.47 -7.14
C PRO A 71 -1.93 7.98 -6.89
N SER A 72 -1.24 7.43 -5.91
CA SER A 72 -1.39 6.03 -5.50
C SER A 72 -2.59 5.85 -4.57
N TRP A 73 -3.18 4.66 -4.58
CA TRP A 73 -4.20 4.26 -3.62
C TRP A 73 -3.94 2.82 -3.17
N GLN A 74 -4.33 2.51 -1.94
CA GLN A 74 -4.16 1.18 -1.36
C GLN A 74 -5.42 0.79 -0.60
N ALA A 75 -5.96 -0.40 -0.91
CA ALA A 75 -7.07 -1.01 -0.19
C ALA A 75 -6.55 -2.05 0.82
N GLN A 76 -7.05 -1.99 2.06
CA GLN A 76 -6.67 -2.94 3.10
C GLN A 76 -7.62 -4.15 3.07
N LEU A 77 -7.12 -5.31 2.61
CA LEU A 77 -7.96 -6.51 2.44
C LEU A 77 -8.15 -7.30 3.75
N LYS A 78 -7.09 -7.40 4.55
CA LYS A 78 -7.08 -8.14 5.84
C LYS A 78 -6.12 -7.51 6.82
N GLY A 79 -6.39 -7.68 8.11
CA GLY A 79 -5.61 -7.03 9.17
C GLY A 79 -5.71 -5.51 9.09
N LYS A 80 -4.89 -4.82 9.90
CA LYS A 80 -4.89 -3.36 9.97
C LYS A 80 -3.49 -2.80 9.81
N LYS A 81 -3.39 -1.61 9.22
CA LYS A 81 -2.10 -0.96 8.96
C LYS A 81 -2.11 0.45 9.53
N LEU A 82 -1.09 0.78 10.33
CA LEU A 82 -0.86 2.15 10.77
C LEU A 82 -0.12 2.91 9.67
N TRP A 83 -0.77 3.94 9.14
CA TRP A 83 -0.19 4.89 8.21
C TRP A 83 0.27 6.13 8.96
N ARG A 84 1.48 6.58 8.62
CA ARG A 84 2.05 7.83 9.11
C ARG A 84 2.40 8.70 7.93
N LEU A 85 1.79 9.88 7.86
CA LEU A 85 2.00 10.86 6.80
C LEU A 85 2.74 12.04 7.40
N ALA A 86 3.90 12.34 6.82
CA ALA A 86 4.68 13.52 7.14
C ALA A 86 4.31 14.66 6.18
N PRO A 87 4.32 15.92 6.65
CA PRO A 87 4.12 17.06 5.76
C PRO A 87 5.29 17.17 4.76
N PRO A 88 5.03 17.72 3.57
CA PRO A 88 6.07 17.98 2.60
C PRO A 88 6.96 19.16 3.08
N PRO A 89 8.19 19.29 2.57
CA PRO A 89 9.16 20.29 3.04
C PRO A 89 8.64 21.74 3.00
N GLU A 90 7.82 22.08 2.00
CA GLU A 90 7.31 23.42 1.71
C GLU A 90 6.45 23.98 2.85
N CYS A 91 5.81 23.11 3.63
CA CYS A 91 4.96 23.51 4.76
C CYS A 91 5.38 22.89 6.08
N TYR A 92 6.64 22.45 6.21
CA TYR A 92 7.13 21.74 7.39
C TYR A 92 6.84 22.46 8.74
N LEU A 93 6.83 23.80 8.75
CA LEU A 93 6.60 24.61 9.95
C LEU A 93 5.11 24.88 10.26
N SER A 94 4.22 24.69 9.30
CA SER A 94 2.79 25.02 9.42
C SER A 94 1.87 23.81 9.33
N CYS A 95 2.29 22.75 8.62
CA CYS A 95 1.56 21.50 8.49
C CYS A 95 1.84 20.53 9.65
N HIS A 96 0.89 19.63 9.89
CA HIS A 96 0.99 18.63 10.95
C HIS A 96 1.16 17.22 10.37
N LYS A 97 1.83 16.35 11.14
CA LYS A 97 1.86 14.91 10.86
C LYS A 97 0.46 14.33 11.07
N MET A 98 0.11 13.36 10.25
CA MET A 98 -1.15 12.62 10.37
C MET A 98 -0.84 11.15 10.60
N GLU A 99 -1.60 10.52 11.49
CA GLU A 99 -1.58 9.08 11.68
C GLU A 99 -3.01 8.54 11.55
N VAL A 100 -3.15 7.41 10.85
CA VAL A 100 -4.45 6.74 10.67
C VAL A 100 -4.25 5.24 10.66
N ILE A 101 -5.11 4.51 11.36
CA ILE A 101 -5.20 3.06 11.24
C ILE A 101 -6.19 2.79 10.12
N VAL A 102 -5.71 2.15 9.05
CA VAL A 102 -6.55 1.69 7.95
C VAL A 102 -7.02 0.27 8.28
N GLU A 103 -8.33 0.13 8.43
CA GLU A 103 -9.02 -1.10 8.78
C GLU A 103 -9.41 -1.92 7.52
N PRO A 104 -9.73 -3.22 7.66
CA PRO A 104 -10.19 -4.03 6.55
C PRO A 104 -11.39 -3.41 5.80
N GLY A 105 -11.31 -3.33 4.48
CA GLY A 105 -12.32 -2.73 3.61
C GLY A 105 -12.13 -1.23 3.36
N GLU A 106 -11.23 -0.56 4.09
CA GLU A 106 -10.93 0.85 3.87
C GLU A 106 -9.91 1.08 2.75
N ILE A 107 -9.99 2.27 2.15
CA ILE A 107 -9.14 2.68 1.04
C ILE A 107 -8.42 3.97 1.42
N SER A 108 -7.09 3.93 1.31
CA SER A 108 -6.22 5.08 1.48
C SER A 108 -5.80 5.62 0.12
N LYS A 109 -5.78 6.95 -0.03
CA LYS A 109 -5.31 7.64 -1.24
C LYS A 109 -4.15 8.56 -0.85
N SER A 110 -3.02 8.41 -1.54
CA SER A 110 -1.84 9.24 -1.41
C SER A 110 -1.70 10.12 -2.64
N HIS A 111 -1.55 11.43 -2.43
CA HIS A 111 -1.31 12.38 -3.50
C HIS A 111 0.11 12.92 -3.35
N SER A 112 0.94 12.71 -4.38
CA SER A 112 2.23 13.37 -4.45
C SER A 112 1.98 14.79 -4.95
N MET A 113 2.13 15.79 -4.07
CA MET A 113 2.16 17.20 -4.45
C MET A 113 3.63 17.54 -4.72
N VAL A 114 4.11 17.25 -5.93
CA VAL A 114 5.41 17.70 -6.43
C VAL A 114 5.19 18.43 -7.73
#